data_AF-X1J2D8-F1
#
_entry.id   AF-X1J2D8-F1
#
_cell.length_a   1.000
_cell.length_b   1.000
_cell.length_c   1.000
_cell.angle_alpha   90.00
_cell.angle_beta   90.00
_cell.angle_gamma   90.00
#
_symmetry.space_group_name_H-M   'P 1'
#
loop_
_entity.id
_entity.type
_entity.pdbx_description
1 polymer ?
#
loop_
_entity_poly.entity_id
_entity_poly.type
_entity_poly.pdbx_seq_one_letter_code
_entity_poly.pdbx_strand_id
1 'polypeptide(L)' 'SVFNALAPDPYLKKIPALLITSARQKELVSEAIEDDLRQVVMMPFKASDLLERVKMLAGINV' A
#
# COMPACT_ATOMS: atom_id res chain seq x y z
N SER A 1 5.04 -10.27 6.57
CA SER A 1 3.67 -9.77 6.79
C SER A 1 2.72 -10.29 5.70
N VAL A 2 1.39 -10.28 5.91
CA VAL A 2 0.39 -10.64 4.87
C VAL A 2 0.52 -9.74 3.63
N PHE A 3 0.86 -8.46 3.82
CA PHE A 3 1.10 -7.51 2.74
C PHE A 3 2.22 -7.97 1.79
N ASN A 4 3.36 -8.44 2.33
CA ASN A 4 4.46 -8.95 1.50
C ASN A 4 4.14 -10.28 0.84
N ALA A 5 3.22 -11.09 1.40
CA ALA A 5 2.80 -12.34 0.79
C ALA A 5 2.00 -12.13 -0.51
N LEU A 6 1.48 -10.91 -0.73
CA LEU A 6 0.86 -10.52 -2.00
C LEU A 6 1.88 -10.46 -3.15
N ALA A 7 3.15 -10.19 -2.84
CA ALA A 7 4.21 -10.03 -3.83
C ALA A 7 4.59 -11.34 -4.56
N PRO A 8 4.87 -12.46 -3.88
CA PRO A 8 5.27 -13.69 -4.53
C PRO A 8 4.10 -14.50 -5.10
N ASP A 9 2.86 -14.30 -4.61
CA ASP A 9 1.71 -15.09 -5.05
C ASP A 9 1.31 -14.73 -6.49
N PRO A 10 1.26 -15.68 -7.44
CA PRO A 10 0.99 -15.40 -8.85
C PRO A 10 -0.39 -14.77 -9.15
N TYR A 11 -1.37 -15.03 -8.28
CA TYR A 11 -2.72 -14.50 -8.41
C TYR A 11 -2.85 -13.16 -7.70
N LEU A 12 -2.26 -13.02 -6.51
CA LEU A 12 -2.39 -11.81 -5.70
C LEU A 12 -1.42 -10.70 -6.14
N LYS A 13 -0.30 -11.01 -6.79
CA LYS A 13 0.69 -10.01 -7.27
C LYS A 13 0.14 -9.01 -8.29
N LYS A 14 -1.03 -9.28 -8.86
CA LYS A 14 -1.72 -8.41 -9.83
C LYS A 14 -2.74 -7.48 -9.16
N ILE A 15 -3.01 -7.68 -7.87
CA ILE A 15 -4.04 -6.94 -7.14
C ILE A 15 -3.37 -5.73 -6.48
N PRO A 16 -3.83 -4.50 -6.75
CA PRO A 16 -3.36 -3.33 -6.03
C PRO A 16 -3.67 -3.43 -4.54
N ALA A 17 -2.69 -3.11 -3.70
CA ALA A 17 -2.79 -3.19 -2.24
C ALA A 17 -2.27 -1.92 -1.59
N LEU A 18 -3.02 -1.46 -0.59
CA LEU A 18 -2.65 -0.31 0.24
C LEU A 18 -2.55 -0.74 1.69
N LEU A 19 -1.35 -0.63 2.26
CA LEU A 19 -1.13 -0.87 3.68
C LEU A 19 -1.32 0.43 4.45
N ILE A 20 -2.31 0.47 5.34
CA ILE A 20 -2.51 1.58 6.28
C ILE A 20 -1.86 1.23 7.61
N THR A 21 -0.97 2.09 8.10
CA THR A 21 -0.15 1.85 9.30
C THR A 21 -0.10 3.08 10.21
N SER A 22 0.61 2.99 11.34
CA SER A 22 0.83 4.09 12.28
C SER A 22 2.30 4.17 12.69
N ALA A 23 2.72 5.32 13.23
CA ALA A 23 4.07 5.54 13.74
C ALA A 23 4.54 4.54 14.82
N ARG A 24 3.62 3.75 15.41
CA ARG A 24 3.92 2.71 16.40
C ARG A 24 4.35 1.38 15.75
N GLN A 25 4.07 1.19 14.47
CA GLN A 25 4.32 -0.07 13.74
C GLN A 25 5.49 0.09 12.76
N LYS A 26 6.60 0.67 13.23
CA LYS A 26 7.77 0.98 12.39
C LYS A 26 8.38 -0.24 11.72
N GLU A 27 8.44 -1.36 12.45
CA GLU A 27 8.97 -2.63 11.95
C GLU A 27 8.15 -3.14 10.74
N LEU A 28 6.82 -3.01 10.83
CA LEU A 28 5.91 -3.42 9.76
C LEU A 28 6.10 -2.57 8.49
N VAL A 29 6.38 -1.28 8.65
CA VAL A 29 6.72 -0.37 7.53
C VAL A 29 8.08 -0.71 6.94
N SER A 30 9.10 -0.93 7.76
CA SER A 30 10.44 -1.23 7.27
C SER A 30 10.54 -2.54 6.48
N GLU A 31 9.65 -3.48 6.75
CA GLU A 31 9.56 -4.74 6.02
C GLU A 31 8.67 -4.66 4.78
N ALA A 32 7.84 -3.62 4.63
CA ALA A 32 6.86 -3.54 3.56
C ALA A 32 7.54 -3.36 2.19
N ILE A 33 7.19 -4.21 1.22
CA ILE A 33 7.66 -4.11 -0.16
C ILE A 33 6.72 -3.17 -0.93
N GLU A 34 7.20 -1.99 -1.30
CA GLU A 34 6.47 -1.03 -2.13
C GLU A 34 6.85 -1.15 -3.62
N ASP A 35 5.85 -1.05 -4.49
CA ASP A 35 5.98 -0.98 -5.95
C ASP A 35 4.69 -0.43 -6.60
N ASP A 36 4.59 -0.50 -7.92
CA ASP A 36 3.48 0.04 -8.70
C ASP A 36 2.09 -0.44 -8.24
N LEU A 37 2.00 -1.63 -7.63
CA LEU A 37 0.75 -2.19 -7.13
C LEU A 37 0.68 -2.23 -5.61
N ARG A 38 1.71 -1.79 -4.89
CA ARG A 38 1.80 -1.89 -3.43
C ARG A 38 2.33 -0.60 -2.83
N GLN A 39 1.49 0.06 -2.06
CA GLN A 39 1.86 1.31 -1.40
C GLN A 39 1.57 1.28 0.10
N VAL A 40 2.30 2.09 0.85
CA VAL A 40 2.09 2.28 2.29
C VAL A 40 1.60 3.71 2.59
N VAL A 41 0.65 3.81 3.51
CA VAL A 41 0.14 5.07 4.07
C VAL A 41 0.24 5.04 5.58
N MET A 42 0.95 6.02 6.14
CA MET A 42 1.11 6.17 7.59
C MET A 42 0.12 7.20 8.14
N MET A 43 -0.57 6.83 9.22
CA MET A 43 -1.40 7.74 10.01
C MET A 43 -0.55 8.68 10.89
N PRO A 44 -1.00 9.93 11.10
CA PRO A 44 -2.18 10.55 10.50
C PRO A 44 -1.90 10.98 9.04
N PHE A 45 -2.93 10.91 8.19
CA PHE A 45 -2.90 11.36 6.80
C PHE A 45 -4.17 12.16 6.49
N LYS A 46 -4.12 13.01 5.45
CA LYS A 46 -5.34 13.67 4.97
C LYS A 46 -6.12 12.72 4.09
N ALA A 47 -7.45 12.86 4.09
CA ALA A 47 -8.31 12.05 3.21
C ALA A 47 -7.97 12.24 1.72
N SER A 48 -7.47 13.42 1.32
CA SER A 48 -6.95 13.69 -0.02
C SER A 48 -5.81 12.75 -0.39
N ASP A 49 -4.87 12.54 0.54
CA ASP A 49 -3.66 11.75 0.29
C ASP A 49 -4.01 10.27 0.12
N LEU A 50 -5.01 9.79 0.87
CA LEU A 50 -5.56 8.44 0.68
C LEU A 50 -6.25 8.31 -0.68
N LEU A 51 -7.08 9.29 -1.05
CA LEU A 51 -7.82 9.28 -2.30
C LEU A 51 -6.89 9.26 -3.53
N GLU A 52 -5.83 10.07 -3.51
CA GLU A 52 -4.82 10.09 -4.57
C GLU A 52 -4.14 8.73 -4.75
N ARG A 53 -3.78 8.06 -3.65
CA ARG A 53 -3.14 6.74 -3.70
C ARG A 53 -4.06 5.66 -4.24
N VAL A 54 -5.34 5.69 -3.86
CA VAL A 54 -6.34 4.79 -4.43
C VAL A 54 -6.53 5.04 -5.93
N LYS A 55 -6.57 6.30 -6.38
CA LYS A 55 -6.66 6.64 -7.81
C LYS A 55 -5.45 6.13 -8.60
N MET A 56 -4.24 6.34 -8.08
CA MET A 56 -3.00 5.83 -8.69
C MET A 56 -3.04 4.30 -8.82
N LEU A 57 -3.37 3.59 -7.73
CA LEU A 57 -3.45 2.12 -7.71
C LEU A 57 -4.55 1.55 -8.61
N ALA A 58 -5.66 2.29 -8.79
CA ALA A 58 -6.76 1.91 -9.67
C ALA A 58 -6.51 2.26 -11.16
N GLY A 59 -5.40 2.94 -11.48
CA GLY A 59 -5.13 3.43 -12.83
C GLY A 59 -6.15 4.48 -13.30
N ILE A 60 -6.81 5.17 -12.37
CA ILE A 60 -7.74 6.26 -12.69
C ILE A 60 -6.89 7.52 -12.83
N ASN A 61 -6.51 7.85 -14.07
CA ASN A 61 -5.81 9.10 -14.37
C ASN A 61 -6.61 10.30 -13.84
N VAL A 62 -5.94 11.15 -13.07
CA VAL A 62 -6.44 12.47 -12.62
C VAL A 62 -5.95 13.54 -13.59
#